data_AF-A0A7Y2TR01-F1
#
_entry.id   AF-A0A7Y2TR01-F1
#
_cell.length_a   1.000
_cell.length_b   1.000
_cell.length_c   1.000
_cell.angle_alpha   90.00
_cell.angle_beta   90.00
_cell.angle_gamma   90.00
#
_symmetry.space_group_name_H-M   'P 1'
#
loop_
_entity.id
_entity.type
_entity.pdbx_description
1 polymer ?
#
loop_
_entity_poly.entity_id
_entity_poly.type
_entity_poly.pdbx_seq_one_letter_code
_entity_poly.pdbx_strand_id
1 'polypeptide(L)' 'MRKIILIAFIVLIVIPTILLATAWYLLGNENFLKNQVSRVALEQTGRELNIDGPLQIDLGRETRIFAEGIRFQNAA' A
#
# COMPACT_ATOMS: atom_id res chain seq x y z
N MET A 1 4.78 -26.40 -29.18
CA MET A 1 5.23 -26.73 -27.80
C MET A 1 6.31 -25.77 -27.29
N ARG A 2 7.50 -25.66 -27.92
CA ARG A 2 8.57 -24.74 -27.46
C ARG A 2 8.16 -23.26 -27.29
N LYS A 3 7.38 -22.71 -28.24
CA LYS A 3 6.88 -21.33 -28.16
C LYS A 3 5.89 -21.10 -27.00
N ILE A 4 5.07 -22.11 -26.68
CA ILE A 4 4.08 -22.03 -25.58
C ILE A 4 4.81 -22.05 -24.23
N ILE A 5 5.83 -22.90 -24.09
CA ILE A 5 6.68 -22.95 -22.89
C ILE A 5 7.39 -21.60 -22.68
N LEU A 6 7.93 -21.01 -23.75
CA LEU A 6 8.56 -19.69 -23.69
C LEU A 6 7.58 -18.59 -23.25
N ILE A 7 6.37 -18.55 -23.82
CA ILE A 7 5.35 -17.57 -23.43
C ILE A 7 4.95 -17.76 -21.97
N ALA A 8 4.73 -19.00 -21.52
CA ALA A 8 4.38 -19.28 -20.13
C ALA A 8 5.48 -18.81 -19.17
N PHE A 9 6.76 -18.99 -19.54
CA PHE A 9 7.89 -18.55 -18.73
C PHE A 9 8.01 -17.02 -18.69
N ILE A 10 7.76 -16.33 -19.81
CA ILE A 10 7.72 -14.87 -19.85
C ILE A 10 6.60 -14.35 -18.96
N VAL A 11 5.40 -14.90 -19.07
CA VAL A 11 4.25 -14.51 -18.25
C VAL A 11 4.52 -14.74 -16.76
N LEU A 12 5.16 -15.86 -16.41
CA LEU A 12 5.54 -16.19 -15.03
C LEU A 12 6.48 -15.14 -14.42
N ILE A 13 7.31 -14.47 -15.21
CA ILE A 13 8.24 -13.43 -14.74
C ILE A 13 7.58 -12.05 -14.79
N VAL A 14 6.87 -11.76 -15.88
CA VAL A 14 6.28 -10.43 -16.14
C VAL A 14 5.19 -10.11 -15.12
N ILE A 15 4.31 -11.05 -14.79
CA ILE A 15 3.23 -10.83 -13.81
C ILE A 15 3.78 -10.40 -12.44
N PRO A 16 4.67 -11.16 -11.78
CA PRO A 16 5.19 -10.76 -10.46
C PRO A 16 6.01 -9.47 -10.54
N THR A 17 6.72 -9.23 -11.65
CA THR A 17 7.45 -7.96 -11.83
C THR A 17 6.50 -6.77 -11.86
N ILE A 18 5.39 -6.86 -12.60
CA ILE A 18 4.36 -5.82 -12.64
C ILE A 18 3.72 -5.64 -11.27
N LEU A 19 3.42 -6.73 -10.56
CA LEU A 19 2.83 -6.67 -9.22
C LEU A 19 3.76 -5.97 -8.23
N LEU A 20 5.05 -6.31 -8.22
CA LEU A 20 6.05 -5.68 -7.36
C LEU A 20 6.22 -4.19 -7.67
N ALA A 21 6.31 -3.83 -8.95
CA ALA A 21 6.42 -2.43 -9.37
C ALA A 21 5.18 -1.62 -8.95
N THR A 22 3.98 -2.19 -9.13
CA THR A 22 2.73 -1.57 -8.73
C THR A 22 2.64 -1.42 -7.21
N ALA A 23 3.00 -2.45 -6.45
CA ALA A 23 3.02 -2.39 -4.99
C ALA A 23 3.99 -1.29 -4.49
N TRP A 24 5.19 -1.22 -5.08
CA TRP A 24 6.16 -0.19 -4.73
C TRP A 24 5.64 1.23 -5.02
N TYR A 25 5.01 1.42 -6.18
CA TYR A 25 4.39 2.70 -6.54
C TYR A 25 3.26 3.10 -5.58
N LEU A 26 2.39 2.16 -5.23
CA LEU A 26 1.27 2.42 -4.32
C LEU A 26 1.74 2.72 -2.89
N LEU A 27 2.78 2.04 -2.41
CA LEU A 27 3.37 2.30 -1.09
C LEU A 27 4.06 3.68 -1.01
N GLY A 28 4.53 4.22 -2.14
CA GLY A 28 5.02 5.60 -2.21
C GLY A 28 3.92 6.66 -2.31
N ASN A 29 2.67 6.27 -2.53
CA ASN A 29 1.56 7.20 -2.73
C ASN A 29 0.82 7.47 -1.41
N GLU A 30 1.08 8.63 -0.83
CA GLU A 30 0.48 9.09 0.43
C GLU A 30 -1.06 9.00 0.43
N ASN A 31 -1.71 9.44 -0.65
CA ASN A 31 -3.18 9.43 -0.73
C ASN A 31 -3.74 8.01 -0.72
N PHE A 32 -3.06 7.08 -1.40
CA PHE A 32 -3.45 5.67 -1.40
C PHE A 32 -3.30 5.08 0.01
N LEU A 33 -2.18 5.35 0.68
CA LEU A 33 -1.95 4.88 2.05
C LEU A 33 -2.99 5.44 3.02
N LYS A 34 -3.30 6.73 2.94
CA LYS A 34 -4.29 7.38 3.82
C LYS A 34 -5.67 6.75 3.65
N ASN A 35 -6.09 6.53 2.42
CA ASN A 35 -7.36 5.87 2.11
C ASN A 35 -7.42 4.43 2.63
N GLN A 36 -6.33 3.67 2.48
CA GLN A 36 -6.27 2.30 2.94
C GLN A 36 -6.31 2.21 4.47
N VAL A 37 -5.53 3.06 5.16
CA VAL A 37 -5.50 3.10 6.63
C VAL A 37 -6.84 3.56 7.19
N SER A 38 -7.48 4.57 6.59
CA SER A 38 -8.81 5.03 7.00
C SER A 38 -9.87 3.94 6.85
N ARG A 39 -9.82 3.17 5.74
CA ARG A 39 -10.72 2.04 5.52
C ARG A 39 -10.53 0.94 6.55
N VAL A 40 -9.28 0.53 6.81
CA VAL A 40 -8.97 -0.51 7.80
C VAL A 40 -9.42 -0.05 9.20
N ALA A 41 -9.18 1.20 9.56
CA ALA A 41 -9.64 1.75 10.83
C ALA A 41 -11.17 1.77 10.93
N LEU A 42 -11.88 2.14 9.86
CA LEU A 42 -13.33 2.09 9.81
C LEU A 42 -13.86 0.65 9.97
N GLU A 43 -13.27 -0.32 9.27
CA GLU A 43 -13.66 -1.73 9.36
C GLU A 43 -13.40 -2.32 10.75
N GLN A 44 -12.29 -1.95 11.39
CA GLN A 44 -11.90 -2.51 12.69
C GLN A 44 -12.56 -1.81 13.88
N THR A 45 -12.77 -0.50 13.78
CA THR A 45 -13.21 0.32 14.92
C THR A 45 -14.61 0.89 14.74
N GLY A 46 -15.18 0.84 13.54
CA GLY A 46 -16.43 1.50 13.20
C GLY A 46 -16.32 3.03 13.13
N ARG A 47 -15.10 3.59 13.18
CA ARG A 47 -14.85 5.03 13.22
C ARG A 47 -13.96 5.46 12.07
N GLU A 48 -14.28 6.62 11.49
CA GLU A 48 -13.40 7.24 10.50
C GLU A 48 -12.11 7.73 11.18
N LEU A 49 -10.98 7.32 10.61
CA LEU A 49 -9.65 7.79 10.96
C LEU A 49 -9.20 8.79 9.91
N ASN A 50 -8.90 10.01 10.35
CA ASN A 50 -8.34 11.05 9.51
C ASN A 50 -6.84 11.23 9.84
N ILE A 51 -6.04 11.45 8.81
CA ILE A 51 -4.59 11.63 8.92
C ILE A 51 -4.27 12.95 8.23
N ASP A 52 -4.23 14.02 9.03
CA ASP A 52 -4.05 15.39 8.56
C ASP A 52 -2.59 15.68 8.16
N GLY A 53 -1.62 14.96 8.72
CA GLY A 53 -0.20 15.09 8.42
C GLY A 53 0.31 14.08 7.39
N PRO A 54 1.61 14.09 7.06
CA PRO A 54 2.22 13.15 6.12
C PRO A 54 2.06 11.68 6.58
N LEU A 55 1.80 10.79 5.61
CA LEU A 55 1.83 9.34 5.79
C LEU A 55 2.82 8.71 4.81
N GLN A 56 3.90 8.15 5.35
CA GLN A 56 5.00 7.60 4.56
C GLN A 56 5.44 6.24 5.08
N ILE A 57 5.84 5.37 4.15
CA ILE A 57 6.42 4.07 4.46
C ILE A 57 7.83 4.03 3.86
N ASP A 58 8.83 3.93 4.74
CA ASP A 58 10.22 3.70 4.35
C ASP A 58 10.49 2.19 4.41
N LEU A 59 10.71 1.60 3.24
CA LEU A 59 11.05 0.18 3.05
C LEU A 59 12.57 -0.04 2.98
N GLY A 60 13.35 0.78 3.69
CA GLY A 60 14.79 0.63 3.85
C GLY A 60 15.19 -0.66 4.60
N ARG A 61 16.33 -0.63 5.31
CA ARG A 61 16.78 -1.79 6.11
C ARG A 61 15.82 -2.15 7.24
N GLU A 62 15.06 -1.18 7.72
CA GLU A 62 13.98 -1.35 8.70
C GLU A 62 12.73 -0.71 8.11
N THR A 63 11.62 -1.45 8.10
CA THR A 63 10.34 -0.90 7.69
C THR A 63 9.88 0.13 8.72
N ARG A 64 9.86 1.41 8.34
CA ARG A 64 9.37 2.49 9.20
C ARG A 64 8.10 3.10 8.60
N ILE A 65 7.11 3.30 9.45
CA ILE A 65 5.85 3.95 9.08
C ILE A 65 5.79 5.27 9.85
N PHE A 66 5.75 6.37 9.11
CA PHE A 66 5.60 7.71 9.67
C PHE A 66 4.20 8.21 9.38
N ALA A 67 3.46 8.56 10.43
CA ALA A 67 2.12 9.09 10.33
C ALA A 67 1.98 10.25 11.32
N GLU A 68 1.65 11.43 10.82
CA GLU A 68 1.43 12.63 11.63
C GLU A 68 -0.04 13.06 11.61
N GLY A 69 -0.48 13.74 12.68
CA GLY A 69 -1.84 14.30 12.73
C GLY A 69 -2.95 13.24 12.71
N ILE A 70 -2.74 12.09 13.35
CA ILE A 70 -3.73 11.00 13.42
C ILE A 70 -4.87 11.40 14.36
N ARG A 71 -6.10 11.45 13.86
CA ARG A 71 -7.31 11.79 14.62
C ARG A 71 -8.45 10.86 14.28
N PHE A 72 -9.13 10.32 15.28
CA PHE A 72 -10.40 9.63 15.09
C PHE A 72 -11.54 10.65 15.13
N GLN A 73 -12.56 10.50 14.28
CA GLN A 73 -13.84 11.17 14.53
C GLN A 73 -14.34 10.73 15.91
N ASN A 74 -14.63 11.69 16.79
CA ASN A 74 -14.95 11.57 18.22
C ASN A 74 -13.77 11.48 19.22
N ALA A 75 -12.55 11.86 18.84
CA ALA A 75 -11.54 12.21 19.85
C ALA A 75 -11.73 13.70 20.21
N ALA A 76 -12.66 13.97 21.14
CA ALA A 76 -12.79 15.26 21.81
C ALA A 76 -11.88 15.32 23.03
#